data_AF-A0A3S0EGY8-F1
#
_entry.id   AF-A0A3S0EGY8-F1
#
_cell.length_a   1.000
_cell.length_b   1.000
_cell.length_c   1.000
_cell.angle_alpha   90.00
_cell.angle_beta   90.00
_cell.angle_gamma   90.00
#
_symmetry.space_group_name_H-M   'P 1'
#
loop_
_entity.id
_entity.type
_entity.pdbx_description
1 polymer ?
#
loop_
_entity_poly.entity_id
_entity_poly.type
_entity_poly.pdbx_seq_one_letter_code
_entity_poly.pdbx_strand_id
1 'polypeptide(L)'
;MKKRINLRHRRRGSMLTLTIAVIVFVVLPLAYFSLEFSRMLGAHQQERSAIEAGAAAAATDLSRIVIEDPNFGFVSLSDQAPVGKATIAGDNYYLPVRSINTLLATTRLDMIIADQLNSTVMRKCADLDYQHCMVAKDSLVAELNKCIQPGGQGRDMDGNVVMPNDDALKAYNSNLIRMTGGVAEVIPASFKLTLGGESGLSTVTQLPQPLNIASVPSSARNDSYYKACINIPYKSRDFVFAATDNQVRLLDYKLFQGAMEGLPYLIPSVVKCEADQKFTTKDQYGKQHVRIVHAVACAQCSSLGDHRPAPGAFLVDFSTGSLKGLNNLTDILSSAQIMKSPTDLLYTCNEGDSPPSPLVEIIPPAATDAHPSFGMILTIGIYDWIRAQGSTLDVGSLVDALTVPFLTSNLAHEEWFQADAQGVVQHKSILIPPELIKPISHKQLYSRSGIALIPGGIPKGLVDVYVKDYVFRPGRITGGIHAGQPVELGNGPAAGPPPGLERQIDETYKTSAFSVGPVGGANRPTYFKDGVALNLLFDPRATSVVFP
;
A
#
# COMPACT_ATOMS: atom_id res chain seq x y z
N MET A 1 91.14 -53.80 49.32
CA MET A 1 90.28 -54.09 48.15
C MET A 1 88.92 -53.39 48.35
N LYS A 2 88.74 -52.19 47.77
CA LYS A 2 87.55 -51.32 47.96
C LYS A 2 86.43 -51.73 46.98
N LYS A 3 85.30 -52.24 47.48
CA LYS A 3 84.06 -52.39 46.69
C LYS A 3 83.27 -51.08 46.74
N ARG A 4 83.32 -50.30 45.66
CA ARG A 4 82.45 -49.13 45.44
C ARG A 4 81.04 -49.60 45.07
N ILE A 5 80.07 -49.32 45.94
CA ILE A 5 78.65 -49.41 45.63
C ILE A 5 78.26 -48.14 44.84
N ASN A 6 77.95 -48.30 43.55
CA ASN A 6 77.42 -47.25 42.70
C ASN A 6 75.90 -47.14 42.90
N LEU A 7 75.47 -46.30 43.85
CA LEU A 7 74.09 -45.81 43.91
C LEU A 7 73.95 -44.60 42.97
N ARG A 8 73.67 -44.87 41.69
CA ARG A 8 73.20 -43.84 40.74
C ARG A 8 71.74 -43.50 41.09
N HIS A 9 71.53 -42.57 42.02
CA HIS A 9 70.23 -41.92 42.17
C HIS A 9 69.96 -41.05 40.92
N ARG A 10 69.01 -41.49 40.08
CA ARG A 10 68.43 -40.69 38.99
C ARG A 10 67.72 -39.48 39.60
N ARG A 11 68.34 -38.29 39.53
CA ARG A 11 67.68 -36.98 39.70
C ARG A 11 66.75 -36.69 38.51
N ARG A 12 65.61 -37.38 38.41
CA ARG A 12 64.53 -37.08 37.44
C ARG A 12 63.13 -36.99 38.08
N GLY A 13 63.04 -36.90 39.41
CA GLY A 13 61.78 -36.89 40.15
C GLY A 13 61.10 -35.54 40.37
N SER A 14 61.65 -34.41 39.91
CA SER A 14 61.11 -33.07 40.24
C SER A 14 60.32 -32.39 39.11
N MET A 15 60.52 -32.80 37.85
CA MET A 15 59.79 -32.21 36.71
C MET A 15 58.33 -32.67 36.68
N LEU A 16 58.08 -33.96 36.92
CA LEU A 16 56.73 -34.53 36.90
C LEU A 16 55.81 -33.89 37.96
N THR A 17 56.34 -33.68 39.17
CA THR A 17 55.61 -33.05 40.28
C THR A 17 55.27 -31.60 40.00
N LEU A 18 56.18 -30.87 39.34
CA LEU A 18 55.95 -29.49 38.91
C LEU A 18 54.88 -29.44 37.79
N THR A 19 54.94 -30.35 36.81
CA THR A 19 53.94 -30.43 35.74
C THR A 19 52.54 -30.75 36.28
N ILE A 20 52.45 -31.70 37.22
CA ILE A 20 51.17 -32.03 37.89
C ILE A 20 50.67 -30.83 38.70
N ALA A 21 51.54 -30.13 39.44
CA ALA A 21 51.15 -28.94 40.18
C ALA A 21 50.63 -27.82 39.26
N VAL A 22 51.29 -27.55 38.13
CA VAL A 22 50.82 -26.56 37.15
C VAL A 22 49.47 -26.97 36.54
N ILE A 23 49.28 -28.25 36.19
CA ILE A 23 48.00 -28.73 35.66
C ILE A 23 46.89 -28.57 36.72
N VAL A 24 47.15 -28.92 37.98
CA VAL A 24 46.15 -28.87 39.04
C VAL A 24 45.82 -27.45 39.50
N PHE A 25 46.81 -26.58 39.61
CA PHE A 25 46.63 -25.22 40.15
C PHE A 25 46.38 -24.15 39.10
N VAL A 26 46.68 -24.40 37.83
CA VAL A 26 46.49 -23.43 36.74
C VAL A 26 45.48 -23.94 35.72
N VAL A 27 45.70 -25.14 35.16
CA VAL A 27 44.86 -25.65 34.05
C VAL A 27 43.46 -26.03 34.53
N LEU A 28 43.33 -26.73 35.67
CA LEU A 28 42.02 -27.12 36.21
C LEU A 28 41.12 -25.92 36.58
N PRO A 29 41.62 -24.88 37.30
CA PRO A 29 40.81 -23.69 37.58
C PRO A 29 40.42 -22.92 36.32
N LEU A 30 41.33 -22.79 35.35
CA LEU A 30 41.02 -22.16 34.06
C LEU A 30 39.96 -22.96 33.30
N ALA A 31 40.08 -24.28 33.22
CA ALA A 31 39.09 -25.13 32.57
C ALA A 31 37.71 -25.02 33.25
N TYR A 32 37.68 -25.01 34.59
CA TYR A 32 36.44 -24.80 35.36
C TYR A 32 35.82 -23.43 35.08
N PHE A 33 36.63 -22.37 35.10
CA PHE A 33 36.18 -21.02 34.76
C PHE A 33 35.64 -20.93 33.34
N SER A 34 36.35 -21.50 32.35
CA SER A 34 35.91 -21.52 30.96
C SER A 34 34.58 -22.26 30.79
N LEU A 35 34.35 -23.33 31.54
CA LEU A 35 33.10 -24.11 31.49
C LEU A 35 31.93 -23.31 32.07
N GLU A 36 32.11 -22.67 33.22
CA GLU A 36 31.10 -21.79 33.84
C GLU A 36 30.85 -20.53 33.01
N PHE A 37 31.89 -19.93 32.45
CA PHE A 37 31.77 -18.78 31.55
C PHE A 37 31.02 -19.15 30.26
N SER A 38 31.31 -20.30 29.66
CA SER A 38 30.60 -20.80 28.48
C SER A 38 29.12 -21.10 28.78
N ARG A 39 28.83 -21.63 29.97
CA ARG A 39 27.45 -21.83 30.44
C ARG A 39 26.71 -20.51 30.64
N MET A 40 27.37 -19.51 31.22
CA MET A 40 26.79 -18.18 31.43
C MET A 40 26.52 -17.47 30.09
N LEU A 41 27.48 -17.49 29.16
CA LEU A 41 27.29 -16.92 27.83
C LEU A 41 26.21 -17.65 27.04
N GLY A 42 26.17 -18.98 27.12
CA GLY A 42 25.14 -19.79 26.47
C GLY A 42 23.73 -19.46 27.00
N ALA A 43 23.57 -19.34 28.32
CA ALA A 43 22.28 -18.95 28.92
C ALA A 43 21.84 -17.55 28.47
N HIS A 44 22.76 -16.58 28.45
CA HIS A 44 22.45 -15.21 28.02
C HIS A 44 22.10 -15.12 26.53
N GLN A 45 22.81 -15.85 25.67
CA GLN A 45 22.49 -15.91 24.24
C GLN A 45 21.12 -16.56 23.98
N GLN A 46 20.74 -17.57 24.77
CA GLN A 46 19.43 -18.23 24.67
C GLN A 46 18.29 -17.29 25.04
N GLU A 47 18.41 -16.56 26.16
CA GLU A 47 17.45 -15.55 26.58
C GLU A 47 17.23 -14.49 25.50
N ARG A 48 18.34 -13.96 24.98
CA ARG A 48 18.34 -12.95 23.95
C ARG A 48 17.67 -13.46 22.67
N SER A 49 18.02 -14.67 22.24
CA SER A 49 17.41 -15.28 21.06
C SER A 49 15.90 -15.51 21.22
N ALA A 50 15.44 -15.89 22.41
CA ALA A 50 14.02 -16.12 22.67
C ALA A 50 13.20 -14.83 22.62
N ILE A 51 13.68 -13.74 23.24
CA ILE A 51 12.97 -12.45 23.21
C ILE A 51 13.03 -11.79 21.82
N GLU A 52 14.15 -11.94 21.11
CA GLU A 52 14.29 -11.48 19.72
C GLU A 52 13.35 -12.23 18.78
N ALA A 53 13.19 -13.55 18.96
CA ALA A 53 12.21 -14.35 18.20
C ALA A 53 10.77 -13.92 18.49
N GLY A 54 10.44 -13.64 19.76
CA GLY A 54 9.12 -13.10 20.13
C GLY A 54 8.83 -11.74 19.47
N ALA A 55 9.78 -10.81 19.52
CA ALA A 55 9.64 -9.50 18.87
C ALA A 55 9.48 -9.64 17.35
N ALA A 56 10.29 -10.48 16.71
CA ALA A 56 10.23 -10.69 15.26
C ALA A 56 8.91 -11.35 14.81
N ALA A 57 8.38 -12.31 15.58
CA ALA A 57 7.08 -12.92 15.32
C ALA A 57 5.96 -11.87 15.39
N ALA A 58 5.90 -11.08 16.48
CA ALA A 58 4.94 -9.99 16.61
C ALA A 58 5.03 -8.99 15.44
N ALA A 59 6.24 -8.58 15.04
CA ALA A 59 6.44 -7.64 13.94
C ALA A 59 5.94 -8.21 12.60
N THR A 60 6.18 -9.50 12.35
CA THR A 60 5.71 -10.20 11.15
C THR A 60 4.18 -10.23 11.10
N ASP A 61 3.55 -10.52 12.23
CA ASP A 61 2.09 -10.59 12.34
C ASP A 61 1.43 -9.21 12.19
N LEU A 62 1.99 -8.19 12.83
CA LEU A 62 1.53 -6.80 12.68
C LEU A 62 1.61 -6.30 11.24
N SER A 63 2.64 -6.72 10.50
CA SER A 63 2.81 -6.37 9.08
C SER A 63 1.73 -6.97 8.18
N ARG A 64 1.05 -8.03 8.63
CA ARG A 64 0.03 -8.76 7.88
C ARG A 64 -1.39 -8.32 8.21
N ILE A 65 -1.61 -7.62 9.32
CA ILE A 65 -2.95 -7.16 9.71
C ILE A 65 -3.49 -6.20 8.66
N VAL A 66 -4.72 -6.47 8.22
CA VAL A 66 -5.45 -5.70 7.20
C VAL A 66 -6.75 -5.17 7.80
N ILE A 67 -7.04 -3.90 7.55
CA ILE A 67 -8.35 -3.29 7.81
C ILE A 67 -9.02 -2.92 6.49
N GLU A 68 -10.36 -2.86 6.48
CA GLU A 68 -11.14 -2.38 5.33
C GLU A 68 -11.61 -0.95 5.61
N ASP A 69 -11.11 0.01 4.84
CA ASP A 69 -11.47 1.42 4.87
C ASP A 69 -12.49 1.75 3.76
N PRO A 70 -13.53 2.56 4.03
CA PRO A 70 -14.56 2.88 3.05
C PRO A 70 -14.11 3.72 1.87
N ASN A 71 -12.98 4.44 1.98
CA ASN A 71 -12.48 5.38 0.97
C ASN A 71 -11.22 4.89 0.25
N PHE A 72 -10.49 3.90 0.80
CA PHE A 72 -9.28 3.34 0.18
C PHE A 72 -9.31 1.83 -0.07
N GLY A 73 -10.31 1.12 0.47
CA GLY A 73 -10.35 -0.34 0.45
C GLY A 73 -9.44 -0.94 1.52
N PHE A 74 -8.66 -1.97 1.19
CA PHE A 74 -7.84 -2.66 2.17
C PHE A 74 -6.56 -1.91 2.50
N VAL A 75 -6.31 -1.65 3.78
CA VAL A 75 -5.17 -0.88 4.28
C VAL A 75 -4.37 -1.71 5.31
N SER A 76 -3.04 -1.64 5.24
CA SER A 76 -2.11 -2.32 6.16
C SER A 76 -0.83 -1.49 6.36
N LEU A 77 0.12 -2.02 7.14
CA LEU A 77 1.49 -1.49 7.20
C LEU A 77 2.30 -1.86 5.93
N SER A 78 1.93 -2.95 5.25
CA SER A 78 2.58 -3.46 4.03
C SER A 78 1.67 -3.34 2.82
N ASP A 79 2.24 -3.06 1.64
CA ASP A 79 1.52 -3.31 0.39
C ASP A 79 1.48 -4.81 0.12
N GLN A 80 0.38 -5.30 -0.47
CA GLN A 80 0.23 -6.70 -0.85
C GLN A 80 -0.53 -6.80 -2.18
N ALA A 81 0.00 -7.63 -3.08
CA ALA A 81 -0.62 -7.93 -4.37
C ALA A 81 -2.03 -8.54 -4.21
N PRO A 82 -2.91 -8.44 -5.23
CA PRO A 82 -4.28 -8.95 -5.17
C PRO A 82 -4.32 -10.48 -5.27
N VAL A 83 -3.96 -11.17 -4.19
CA VAL A 83 -3.98 -12.63 -4.07
C VAL A 83 -4.78 -13.12 -2.86
N GLY A 84 -5.22 -12.20 -2.00
CA GLY A 84 -5.85 -12.50 -0.71
C GLY A 84 -7.29 -12.97 -0.84
N LYS A 85 -7.61 -14.13 -0.28
CA LYS A 85 -8.96 -14.73 -0.39
C LYS A 85 -10.07 -13.95 0.35
N ALA A 86 -9.73 -13.17 1.37
CA ALA A 86 -10.71 -12.34 2.07
C ALA A 86 -10.89 -10.96 1.40
N THR A 87 -10.02 -10.61 0.46
CA THR A 87 -10.05 -9.33 -0.27
C THR A 87 -10.88 -9.37 -1.56
N ILE A 88 -11.71 -10.39 -1.75
CA ILE A 88 -12.51 -10.56 -2.97
C ILE A 88 -13.54 -9.42 -3.12
N ALA A 89 -13.59 -8.82 -4.31
CA ALA A 89 -14.60 -7.86 -4.75
C ALA A 89 -15.91 -8.53 -5.21
N GLY A 90 -16.95 -7.75 -5.49
CA GLY A 90 -18.25 -8.28 -5.93
C GLY A 90 -18.21 -8.98 -7.29
N ASP A 91 -17.21 -8.69 -8.12
CA ASP A 91 -16.95 -9.34 -9.41
C ASP A 91 -16.03 -10.56 -9.31
N ASN A 92 -15.79 -11.09 -8.11
CA ASN A 92 -14.94 -12.25 -7.84
C ASN A 92 -13.45 -12.09 -8.22
N TYR A 93 -12.92 -10.87 -8.28
CA TYR A 93 -11.46 -10.69 -8.33
C TYR A 93 -10.90 -10.27 -6.97
N TYR A 94 -9.68 -10.72 -6.68
CA TYR A 94 -8.94 -10.28 -5.49
C TYR A 94 -8.59 -8.79 -5.59
N LEU A 95 -8.53 -8.11 -4.44
CA LEU A 95 -8.17 -6.70 -4.35
C LEU A 95 -6.80 -6.53 -3.70
N PRO A 96 -6.02 -5.53 -4.11
CA PRO A 96 -4.74 -5.25 -3.49
C PRO A 96 -4.94 -4.68 -2.09
N VAL A 97 -3.96 -4.90 -1.21
CA VAL A 97 -3.86 -4.21 0.08
C VAL A 97 -2.83 -3.09 -0.06
N ARG A 98 -3.20 -1.88 0.37
CA ARG A 98 -2.34 -0.69 0.29
C ARG A 98 -1.65 -0.43 1.63
N SER A 99 -0.35 -0.17 1.62
CA SER A 99 0.35 0.32 2.80
C SER A 99 -0.13 1.72 3.13
N ILE A 100 -0.25 2.02 4.42
CA ILE A 100 -0.51 3.38 4.90
C ILE A 100 0.57 4.37 4.43
N ASN A 101 1.82 3.93 4.28
CA ASN A 101 2.87 4.78 3.72
C ASN A 101 2.63 5.10 2.24
N THR A 102 2.16 4.12 1.47
CA THR A 102 1.82 4.30 0.05
C THR A 102 0.64 5.25 -0.10
N LEU A 103 -0.38 5.16 0.77
CA LEU A 103 -1.48 6.13 0.79
C LEU A 103 -0.99 7.55 1.10
N LEU A 104 -0.21 7.72 2.17
CA LEU A 104 0.36 9.02 2.55
C LEU A 104 1.23 9.63 1.44
N ALA A 105 2.07 8.81 0.80
CA ALA A 105 2.92 9.26 -0.30
C ALA A 105 2.12 9.62 -1.54
N THR A 106 1.06 8.86 -1.86
CA THR A 106 0.15 9.14 -2.98
C THR A 106 -0.57 10.46 -2.74
N THR A 107 -1.22 10.64 -1.58
CA THR A 107 -1.89 11.91 -1.24
C THR A 107 -0.93 13.10 -1.29
N ARG A 108 0.29 12.95 -0.77
CA ARG A 108 1.30 14.02 -0.83
C ARG A 108 1.69 14.34 -2.28
N LEU A 109 1.87 13.31 -3.11
CA LEU A 109 2.16 13.45 -4.54
C LEU A 109 1.01 14.16 -5.27
N ASP A 110 -0.23 13.76 -5.02
CA ASP A 110 -1.42 14.35 -5.62
C ASP A 110 -1.54 15.84 -5.29
N MET A 111 -1.22 16.25 -4.04
CA MET A 111 -1.14 17.66 -3.66
C MET A 111 -0.06 18.41 -4.45
N ILE A 112 1.11 17.79 -4.67
CA ILE A 112 2.20 18.39 -5.46
C ILE A 112 1.77 18.56 -6.92
N ILE A 113 1.17 17.52 -7.52
CA ILE A 113 0.68 17.56 -8.91
C ILE A 113 -0.40 18.62 -9.07
N ALA A 114 -1.33 18.73 -8.12
CA ALA A 114 -2.38 19.75 -8.14
C ALA A 114 -1.81 21.17 -8.12
N ASP A 115 -0.71 21.40 -7.39
CA ASP A 115 0.02 22.67 -7.37
C ASP A 115 0.79 22.92 -8.68
N GLN A 116 1.46 21.90 -9.23
CA GLN A 116 2.16 22.00 -10.52
C GLN A 116 1.22 22.34 -11.68
N LEU A 117 0.03 21.71 -11.70
CA LEU A 117 -1.01 21.98 -12.70
C LEU A 117 -1.85 23.21 -12.37
N ASN A 118 -1.58 23.90 -11.25
CA ASN A 118 -2.33 25.05 -10.76
C ASN A 118 -3.86 24.81 -10.70
N SER A 119 -4.30 23.58 -10.42
CA SER A 119 -5.71 23.20 -10.43
C SER A 119 -6.33 23.32 -9.04
N THR A 120 -7.34 24.18 -8.90
CA THR A 120 -8.08 24.35 -7.64
C THR A 120 -8.98 23.15 -7.32
N VAL A 121 -9.52 22.48 -8.35
CA VAL A 121 -10.36 21.29 -8.20
C VAL A 121 -9.51 20.11 -7.70
N MET A 122 -8.33 19.87 -8.32
CA MET A 122 -7.43 18.81 -7.86
C MET A 122 -6.94 19.05 -6.44
N ARG A 123 -6.68 20.31 -6.05
CA ARG A 123 -6.34 20.66 -4.66
C ARG A 123 -7.44 20.27 -3.69
N LYS A 124 -8.71 20.54 -4.01
CA LYS A 124 -9.85 20.12 -3.19
C LYS A 124 -9.94 18.60 -3.06
N CYS A 125 -9.74 17.86 -4.15
CA CYS A 125 -9.73 16.39 -4.10
C CYS A 125 -8.58 15.87 -3.23
N ALA A 126 -7.37 16.40 -3.38
CA ALA A 126 -6.21 16.03 -2.58
C ALA A 126 -6.39 16.34 -1.09
N ASP A 127 -7.04 17.46 -0.75
CA ASP A 127 -7.40 17.80 0.63
C ASP A 127 -8.43 16.81 1.23
N LEU A 128 -9.41 16.36 0.45
CA LEU A 128 -10.38 15.34 0.87
C LEU A 128 -9.69 13.99 1.10
N ASP A 129 -8.81 13.58 0.18
CA ASP A 129 -8.07 12.32 0.33
C ASP A 129 -7.10 12.36 1.52
N TYR A 130 -6.51 13.53 1.83
CA TYR A 130 -5.74 13.70 3.07
C TYR A 130 -6.60 13.46 4.31
N GLN A 131 -7.81 14.02 4.37
CA GLN A 131 -8.72 13.80 5.50
C GLN A 131 -9.09 12.31 5.63
N HIS A 132 -9.44 11.66 4.53
CA HIS A 132 -9.72 10.23 4.52
C HIS A 132 -8.50 9.42 4.95
N CYS A 133 -7.30 9.79 4.51
CA CYS A 133 -6.07 9.06 4.84
C CYS A 133 -5.74 9.16 6.32
N MET A 134 -6.03 10.30 6.96
CA MET A 134 -5.89 10.46 8.41
C MET A 134 -6.87 9.57 9.18
N VAL A 135 -8.12 9.42 8.69
CA VAL A 135 -9.09 8.49 9.27
C VAL A 135 -8.62 7.04 9.14
N ALA A 136 -8.19 6.63 7.94
CA ALA A 136 -7.66 5.28 7.69
C ALA A 136 -6.45 4.97 8.58
N LYS A 137 -5.55 5.94 8.75
CA LYS A 137 -4.42 5.88 9.69
C LYS A 137 -4.91 5.63 11.11
N ASP A 138 -5.85 6.42 11.61
CA ASP A 138 -6.37 6.27 12.99
C ASP A 138 -7.02 4.90 13.20
N SER A 139 -7.82 4.43 12.24
CA SER A 139 -8.40 3.09 12.26
C SER A 139 -7.34 1.98 12.29
N LEU A 140 -6.28 2.10 11.48
CA LEU A 140 -5.21 1.11 11.45
C LEU A 140 -4.46 1.08 12.79
N VAL A 141 -4.08 2.26 13.32
CA VAL A 141 -3.38 2.36 14.60
C VAL A 141 -4.23 1.82 15.75
N ALA A 142 -5.55 2.06 15.75
CA ALA A 142 -6.45 1.50 16.73
C ALA A 142 -6.48 -0.04 16.67
N GLU A 143 -6.56 -0.62 15.47
CA GLU A 143 -6.60 -2.07 15.29
C GLU A 143 -5.25 -2.71 15.70
N LEU A 144 -4.11 -2.12 15.35
CA LEU A 144 -2.79 -2.59 15.77
C LEU A 144 -2.64 -2.60 17.30
N ASN A 145 -3.07 -1.53 17.98
CA ASN A 145 -3.02 -1.43 19.44
C ASN A 145 -3.93 -2.45 20.14
N LYS A 146 -5.07 -2.79 19.52
CA LYS A 146 -5.96 -3.85 19.98
C LYS A 146 -5.32 -5.24 19.82
N CYS A 147 -4.65 -5.49 18.70
CA CYS A 147 -4.07 -6.81 18.39
C CYS A 147 -2.86 -7.19 19.27
N ILE A 148 -2.14 -6.21 19.82
CA ILE A 148 -1.00 -6.50 20.72
C ILE A 148 -1.40 -6.85 22.16
N GLN A 149 -2.66 -6.67 22.54
CA GLN A 149 -3.16 -7.05 23.86
C GLN A 149 -3.25 -8.58 23.99
N PRO A 150 -3.16 -9.15 25.20
CA PRO A 150 -3.40 -10.57 25.41
C PRO A 150 -4.77 -11.02 24.87
N GLY A 151 -4.80 -12.04 24.01
CA GLY A 151 -6.03 -12.48 23.33
C GLY A 151 -6.55 -11.53 22.25
N GLY A 152 -5.83 -10.45 21.93
CA GLY A 152 -6.12 -9.56 20.81
C GLY A 152 -5.98 -10.29 19.47
N GLN A 153 -6.87 -9.97 18.53
CA GLN A 153 -6.96 -10.65 17.24
C GLN A 153 -7.17 -9.65 16.12
N GLY A 154 -6.46 -9.85 15.01
CA GLY A 154 -6.65 -9.19 13.73
C GLY A 154 -6.90 -10.21 12.62
N ARG A 155 -6.99 -9.73 11.38
CA ARG A 155 -7.11 -10.58 10.18
C ARG A 155 -6.08 -10.22 9.13
N ASP A 156 -5.56 -11.23 8.44
CA ASP A 156 -4.72 -11.04 7.25
C ASP A 156 -5.56 -10.90 5.96
N MET A 157 -4.89 -10.72 4.82
CA MET A 157 -5.55 -10.61 3.50
C MET A 157 -6.32 -11.88 3.07
N ASP A 158 -5.99 -13.03 3.67
CA ASP A 158 -6.66 -14.31 3.43
C ASP A 158 -7.84 -14.54 4.39
N GLY A 159 -7.99 -13.66 5.39
CA GLY A 159 -9.02 -13.72 6.42
C GLY A 159 -8.66 -14.61 7.60
N ASN A 160 -7.43 -15.13 7.65
CA ASN A 160 -6.94 -15.90 8.78
C ASN A 160 -6.79 -14.99 10.00
N VAL A 161 -7.05 -15.56 11.17
CA VAL A 161 -6.87 -14.85 12.43
C VAL A 161 -5.37 -14.73 12.71
N VAL A 162 -4.94 -13.51 13.00
CA VAL A 162 -3.56 -13.18 13.39
C VAL A 162 -3.57 -12.76 14.86
N MET A 163 -2.71 -13.34 15.69
CA MET A 163 -2.68 -13.11 17.14
C MET A 163 -1.27 -12.71 17.60
N PRO A 164 -0.83 -11.46 17.34
CA PRO A 164 0.57 -11.06 17.53
C PRO A 164 1.11 -11.33 18.94
N ASN A 165 0.29 -11.17 19.99
CA ASN A 165 0.71 -11.44 21.36
C ASN A 165 0.95 -12.94 21.61
N ASP A 166 -0.01 -13.78 21.21
CA ASP A 166 0.02 -15.22 21.45
C ASP A 166 1.09 -15.91 20.59
N ASP A 167 1.23 -15.49 19.33
CA ASP A 167 2.24 -15.99 18.41
C ASP A 167 3.65 -15.57 18.85
N ALA A 168 3.82 -14.36 19.38
CA ALA A 168 5.09 -13.93 19.99
C ALA A 168 5.43 -14.72 21.26
N LEU A 169 4.45 -14.98 22.12
CA LEU A 169 4.64 -15.82 23.31
C LEU A 169 5.00 -17.26 22.93
N LYS A 170 4.38 -17.81 21.89
CA LYS A 170 4.70 -19.13 21.33
C LYS A 170 6.10 -19.17 20.74
N ALA A 171 6.49 -18.17 19.96
CA ALA A 171 7.83 -18.05 19.40
C ALA A 171 8.89 -17.94 20.50
N TYR A 172 8.65 -17.13 21.52
CA TYR A 172 9.48 -17.03 22.71
C TYR A 172 9.64 -18.41 23.37
N ASN A 173 8.54 -19.10 23.66
CA ASN A 173 8.56 -20.40 24.35
C ASN A 173 9.25 -21.50 23.54
N SER A 174 9.13 -21.47 22.21
CA SER A 174 9.78 -22.44 21.33
C SER A 174 11.30 -22.31 21.26
N ASN A 175 11.83 -21.11 21.57
CA ASN A 175 13.27 -20.82 21.55
C ASN A 175 13.93 -20.92 22.93
N LEU A 176 13.20 -21.41 23.94
CA LEU A 176 13.73 -21.77 25.27
C LEU A 176 14.52 -23.09 25.23
N ILE A 177 15.43 -23.29 24.29
CA ILE A 177 16.28 -24.49 24.25
C ILE A 177 17.42 -24.31 25.25
N ARG A 178 17.65 -25.29 26.15
CA ARG A 178 18.56 -25.14 27.31
C ARG A 178 19.82 -25.99 27.17
N MET A 179 20.99 -25.36 27.22
CA MET A 179 22.28 -26.08 27.30
C MET A 179 22.68 -26.45 28.73
N THR A 180 22.01 -25.90 29.75
CA THR A 180 22.43 -25.96 31.17
C THR A 180 21.54 -26.80 32.09
N GLY A 181 20.50 -27.47 31.58
CA GLY A 181 19.67 -28.42 32.36
C GLY A 181 18.81 -27.82 33.49
N GLY A 182 18.79 -26.49 33.68
CA GLY A 182 17.93 -25.80 34.65
C GLY A 182 16.48 -25.63 34.18
N VAL A 183 15.58 -25.24 35.11
CA VAL A 183 14.18 -24.87 34.78
C VAL A 183 14.10 -23.35 34.59
N ALA A 184 13.69 -22.92 33.40
CA ALA A 184 13.53 -21.50 33.05
C ALA A 184 12.10 -21.28 32.55
N GLU A 185 11.31 -20.53 33.31
CA GLU A 185 9.90 -20.28 33.05
C GLU A 185 9.66 -18.78 32.89
N VAL A 186 8.84 -18.40 31.91
CA VAL A 186 8.32 -17.03 31.84
C VAL A 186 7.45 -16.80 33.06
N ILE A 187 7.64 -15.70 33.75
CA ILE A 187 6.76 -15.31 34.85
C ILE A 187 5.38 -15.01 34.24
N PRO A 188 4.31 -15.68 34.70
CA PRO A 188 2.96 -15.43 34.20
C PRO A 188 2.63 -13.93 34.24
N ALA A 189 2.02 -13.41 33.17
CA ALA A 189 1.69 -12.00 32.98
C ALA A 189 2.86 -11.00 32.91
N SER A 190 4.13 -11.45 32.87
CA SER A 190 5.27 -10.57 32.60
C SER A 190 5.49 -10.28 31.12
N PHE A 191 4.93 -11.11 30.23
CA PHE A 191 5.06 -10.94 28.78
C PHE A 191 4.21 -9.77 28.29
N LYS A 192 4.84 -8.77 27.69
CA LYS A 192 4.18 -7.55 27.23
C LYS A 192 4.72 -7.10 25.87
N LEU A 193 3.80 -6.72 24.99
CA LEU A 193 4.11 -6.02 23.75
C LEU A 193 3.75 -4.53 23.89
N THR A 194 4.60 -3.66 23.36
CA THR A 194 4.36 -2.22 23.28
C THR A 194 4.69 -1.75 21.87
N LEU A 195 3.86 -0.87 21.31
CA LEU A 195 4.04 -0.31 19.98
C LEU A 195 4.69 1.08 20.03
N GLY A 196 5.49 1.41 19.02
CA GLY A 196 6.15 2.71 18.92
C GLY A 196 6.93 2.87 17.62
N GLY A 197 7.98 3.70 17.66
CA GLY A 197 8.88 3.95 16.55
C GLY A 197 10.30 4.24 17.00
N GLU A 198 11.18 4.42 16.03
CA GLU A 198 12.58 4.82 16.21
C GLU A 198 12.92 5.88 15.17
N SER A 199 13.55 6.97 15.60
CA SER A 199 13.95 8.04 14.70
C SER A 199 15.18 7.64 13.89
N GLY A 200 15.24 8.05 12.62
CA GLY A 200 16.40 7.79 11.78
C GLY A 200 16.29 6.58 10.86
N LEU A 201 15.26 5.74 11.04
CA LEU A 201 15.00 4.59 10.17
C LEU A 201 14.57 5.03 8.76
N SER A 202 14.84 4.16 7.78
CA SER A 202 14.35 4.31 6.40
C SER A 202 12.94 3.76 6.24
N THR A 203 12.27 4.22 5.19
CA THR A 203 11.08 3.55 4.64
C THR A 203 11.44 2.88 3.32
N VAL A 204 10.58 1.99 2.83
CA VAL A 204 10.60 1.49 1.43
C VAL A 204 9.81 2.39 0.47
N THR A 205 9.31 3.54 0.94
CA THR A 205 8.39 4.40 0.20
C THR A 205 9.18 5.45 -0.58
N GLN A 206 9.09 5.37 -1.91
CA GLN A 206 9.86 6.21 -2.81
C GLN A 206 9.39 7.67 -2.78
N LEU A 207 10.33 8.58 -3.00
CA LEU A 207 10.06 9.99 -3.23
C LEU A 207 9.51 10.21 -4.65
N PRO A 208 8.65 11.23 -4.83
CA PRO A 208 8.20 11.66 -6.14
C PRO A 208 9.34 11.84 -7.13
N GLN A 209 9.12 11.38 -8.36
CA GLN A 209 10.03 11.62 -9.47
C GLN A 209 9.50 12.73 -10.40
N PRO A 210 10.39 13.55 -10.99
CA PRO A 210 11.81 13.67 -10.64
C PRO A 210 12.03 14.27 -9.23
N LEU A 211 13.13 13.90 -8.59
CA LEU A 211 13.43 14.20 -7.18
C LEU A 211 13.40 15.71 -6.80
N ASN A 212 13.61 16.60 -7.77
CA ASN A 212 13.51 18.05 -7.56
C ASN A 212 12.08 18.51 -7.26
N ILE A 213 11.06 17.77 -7.69
CA ILE A 213 9.64 18.11 -7.47
C ILE A 213 9.18 17.64 -6.08
N ALA A 214 9.81 16.61 -5.51
CA ALA A 214 9.44 16.03 -4.21
C ALA A 214 9.42 17.08 -3.07
N SER A 215 10.21 18.16 -3.18
CA SER A 215 10.27 19.23 -2.18
C SER A 215 10.59 18.73 -0.77
N VAL A 216 11.46 17.70 -0.67
CA VAL A 216 11.90 17.10 0.59
C VAL A 216 13.36 17.46 0.85
N PRO A 217 13.71 18.04 2.02
CA PRO A 217 15.09 18.37 2.34
C PRO A 217 15.95 17.11 2.53
N SER A 218 17.26 17.20 2.26
CA SER A 218 18.18 16.06 2.38
C SER A 218 18.21 15.43 3.78
N SER A 219 17.88 16.18 4.84
CA SER A 219 17.77 15.65 6.21
C SER A 219 16.57 14.74 6.44
N ALA A 220 15.56 14.85 5.57
CA ALA A 220 14.27 14.15 5.66
C ALA A 220 14.11 13.01 4.63
N ARG A 221 15.20 12.63 3.96
CA ARG A 221 15.24 11.52 3.01
C ARG A 221 16.45 10.64 3.24
N ASN A 222 16.29 9.37 2.92
CA ASN A 222 17.39 8.41 2.79
C ASN A 222 17.44 7.99 1.33
N ASP A 223 18.41 8.51 0.59
CA ASP A 223 18.53 8.39 -0.87
C ASP A 223 17.24 8.82 -1.60
N SER A 224 16.59 7.89 -2.30
CA SER A 224 15.33 8.11 -3.04
C SER A 224 14.08 7.79 -2.22
N TYR A 225 14.20 7.61 -0.90
CA TYR A 225 13.09 7.20 -0.03
C TYR A 225 12.80 8.24 1.06
N TYR A 226 11.54 8.29 1.49
CA TYR A 226 11.18 9.06 2.68
C TYR A 226 11.86 8.48 3.92
N LYS A 227 12.28 9.36 4.83
CA LYS A 227 12.77 8.95 6.15
C LYS A 227 11.60 8.76 7.10
N ALA A 228 11.66 7.71 7.92
CA ALA A 228 10.58 7.36 8.84
C ALA A 228 10.58 8.26 10.07
N CYS A 229 9.43 8.31 10.76
CA CYS A 229 9.34 8.88 12.10
C CYS A 229 9.78 10.36 12.20
N ILE A 230 9.59 11.10 11.12
CA ILE A 230 9.81 12.55 11.03
C ILE A 230 8.62 13.19 10.30
N ASN A 231 8.32 14.45 10.61
CA ASN A 231 7.32 15.20 9.87
C ASN A 231 7.93 15.80 8.58
N ILE A 232 7.27 15.57 7.45
CA ILE A 232 7.67 16.05 6.12
C ILE A 232 6.51 16.88 5.55
N PRO A 233 6.30 18.09 6.07
CA PRO A 233 5.09 18.85 5.77
C PRO A 233 5.03 19.29 4.30
N TYR A 234 3.81 19.46 3.80
CA TYR A 234 3.55 20.09 2.51
C TYR A 234 2.28 20.94 2.62
N LYS A 235 2.35 22.23 2.28
CA LYS A 235 1.21 23.18 2.27
C LYS A 235 0.29 23.08 3.50
N SER A 236 0.87 23.17 4.70
CA SER A 236 0.16 23.13 5.98
C SER A 236 -0.48 21.78 6.34
N ARG A 237 -0.08 20.70 5.64
CA ARG A 237 -0.42 19.31 5.98
C ARG A 237 0.83 18.59 6.46
N ASP A 238 0.64 17.68 7.40
CA ASP A 238 1.72 16.95 8.04
C ASP A 238 1.77 15.50 7.56
N PHE A 239 2.95 15.05 7.15
CA PHE A 239 3.17 13.70 6.64
C PHE A 239 4.25 13.01 7.49
N VAL A 240 3.86 11.98 8.22
CA VAL A 240 4.77 11.14 9.01
C VAL A 240 4.64 9.70 8.54
N PHE A 241 5.74 9.16 8.02
CA PHE A 241 5.80 7.79 7.51
C PHE A 241 6.21 6.79 8.60
N ALA A 242 5.59 5.62 8.59
CA ALA A 242 5.95 4.49 9.44
C ALA A 242 7.30 3.90 9.00
N ALA A 243 8.10 3.46 9.96
CA ALA A 243 9.36 2.76 9.72
C ALA A 243 9.06 1.34 9.25
N THR A 244 9.03 1.12 7.93
CA THR A 244 8.88 -0.20 7.33
C THR A 244 10.03 -0.48 6.36
N ASP A 245 10.65 -1.64 6.52
CA ASP A 245 11.73 -2.13 5.65
C ASP A 245 11.24 -3.35 4.85
N ASN A 246 12.00 -3.82 3.86
CA ASN A 246 11.63 -4.99 3.04
C ASN A 246 11.61 -6.32 3.82
N GLN A 247 12.09 -6.33 5.05
CA GLN A 247 12.16 -7.47 5.94
C GLN A 247 12.05 -7.02 7.39
N VAL A 248 11.62 -7.93 8.27
CA VAL A 248 11.64 -7.69 9.71
C VAL A 248 13.09 -7.58 10.17
N ARG A 249 13.40 -6.53 10.96
CA ARG A 249 14.74 -6.29 11.50
C ARG A 249 14.67 -6.08 13.00
N LEU A 250 15.63 -6.66 13.71
CA LEU A 250 15.83 -6.39 15.14
C LEU A 250 16.48 -5.02 15.31
N LEU A 251 15.99 -4.27 16.29
CA LEU A 251 16.41 -2.91 16.59
C LEU A 251 16.97 -2.80 18.01
N ASP A 252 17.76 -1.77 18.27
CA ASP A 252 18.22 -1.48 19.63
C ASP A 252 17.04 -0.95 20.46
N TYR A 253 16.65 -1.71 21.49
CA TYR A 253 15.55 -1.35 22.37
C TYR A 253 15.77 -0.03 23.12
N LYS A 254 17.01 0.47 23.21
CA LYS A 254 17.33 1.76 23.83
C LYS A 254 16.90 2.96 22.98
N LEU A 255 16.75 2.76 21.67
CA LEU A 255 16.34 3.81 20.73
C LEU A 255 14.81 3.84 20.53
N PHE A 256 14.11 2.83 21.04
CA PHE A 256 12.66 2.73 20.97
C PHE A 256 11.96 3.86 21.73
N GLN A 257 10.96 4.45 21.09
CA GLN A 257 10.11 5.49 21.66
C GLN A 257 8.64 5.15 21.42
N GLY A 258 7.88 5.00 22.52
CA GLY A 258 6.42 4.76 22.45
C GLY A 258 5.64 5.97 21.98
N ALA A 259 6.14 7.17 22.27
CA ALA A 259 5.71 8.44 21.71
C ALA A 259 6.96 9.26 21.36
N MET A 260 6.95 9.95 20.23
CA MET A 260 8.07 10.78 19.80
C MET A 260 7.69 12.25 19.92
N GLU A 261 8.48 13.00 20.69
CA GLU A 261 8.27 14.44 20.88
C GLU A 261 8.41 15.21 19.57
N GLY A 262 7.53 16.19 19.34
CA GLY A 262 7.57 17.06 18.17
C GLY A 262 6.94 16.47 16.90
N LEU A 263 6.40 15.26 16.93
CA LEU A 263 5.60 14.72 15.82
C LEU A 263 4.11 15.03 15.99
N PRO A 264 3.40 15.38 14.90
CA PRO A 264 1.95 15.61 14.95
C PRO A 264 1.18 14.31 15.19
N TYR A 265 1.71 13.17 14.73
CA TYR A 265 1.21 11.83 14.99
C TYR A 265 2.30 10.79 14.78
N LEU A 266 2.06 9.56 15.26
CA LEU A 266 2.93 8.41 15.05
C LEU A 266 2.12 7.23 14.51
N ILE A 267 2.62 6.59 13.46
CA ILE A 267 2.17 5.29 12.99
C ILE A 267 3.11 4.23 13.58
N PRO A 268 2.67 3.48 14.60
CA PRO A 268 3.52 2.48 15.21
C PRO A 268 3.90 1.40 14.21
N SER A 269 5.20 1.18 14.10
CA SER A 269 5.81 0.23 13.16
C SER A 269 6.97 -0.54 13.78
N VAL A 270 7.33 -0.20 15.02
CA VAL A 270 8.26 -0.97 15.85
C VAL A 270 7.50 -1.57 17.01
N VAL A 271 7.69 -2.87 17.24
CA VAL A 271 7.18 -3.58 18.41
C VAL A 271 8.30 -3.82 19.40
N LYS A 272 8.08 -3.45 20.66
CA LYS A 272 8.93 -3.78 21.80
C LYS A 272 8.30 -4.95 22.54
N CYS A 273 9.07 -6.02 22.71
CA CYS A 273 8.71 -7.20 23.46
C CYS A 273 9.48 -7.22 24.78
N GLU A 274 8.78 -7.40 25.90
CA GLU A 274 9.34 -7.45 27.25
C GLU A 274 8.85 -8.72 27.96
N ALA A 275 9.73 -9.40 28.69
CA ALA A 275 9.36 -10.55 29.50
C ALA A 275 10.32 -10.73 30.68
N ASP A 276 9.81 -11.23 31.81
CA ASP A 276 10.62 -11.65 32.94
C ASP A 276 10.74 -13.17 32.97
N GLN A 277 11.97 -13.66 33.04
CA GLN A 277 12.27 -15.08 33.04
C GLN A 277 12.83 -15.52 34.40
N LYS A 278 12.21 -16.53 34.99
CA LYS A 278 12.61 -17.14 36.25
C LYS A 278 13.49 -18.36 35.98
N PHE A 279 14.76 -18.28 36.38
CA PHE A 279 15.73 -19.37 36.35
C PHE A 279 15.80 -20.05 37.71
N THR A 280 15.56 -21.36 37.74
CA THR A 280 15.77 -22.20 38.91
C THR A 280 16.93 -23.13 38.64
N THR A 281 18.04 -22.90 39.35
CA THR A 281 19.24 -23.74 39.32
C THR A 281 19.38 -24.47 40.65
N LYS A 282 19.89 -25.71 40.63
CA LYS A 282 20.26 -26.43 41.85
C LYS A 282 21.77 -26.30 42.05
N ASP A 283 22.19 -25.91 43.25
CA ASP A 283 23.61 -25.95 43.61
C ASP A 283 24.09 -27.40 43.82
N GLN A 284 25.40 -27.56 44.08
CA GLN A 284 26.02 -28.87 44.35
C GLN A 284 25.46 -29.57 45.62
N TYR A 285 24.70 -28.85 46.45
CA TYR A 285 24.07 -29.34 47.68
C TYR A 285 22.56 -29.53 47.53
N GLY A 286 22.01 -29.37 46.32
CA GLY A 286 20.58 -29.51 46.03
C GLY A 286 19.71 -28.30 46.41
N LYS A 287 20.30 -27.21 46.90
CA LYS A 287 19.59 -25.96 47.21
C LYS A 287 19.21 -25.25 45.91
N GLN A 288 17.96 -24.82 45.83
CA GLN A 288 17.46 -24.08 44.67
C GLN A 288 17.86 -22.61 44.76
N HIS A 289 18.46 -22.10 43.71
CA HIS A 289 18.70 -20.68 43.48
C HIS A 289 17.77 -20.19 42.38
N VAL A 290 16.96 -19.19 42.72
CA VAL A 290 16.04 -18.52 41.80
C VAL A 290 16.65 -17.19 41.38
N ARG A 291 16.78 -16.97 40.07
CA ARG A 291 17.17 -15.69 39.47
C ARG A 291 16.08 -15.23 38.51
N ILE A 292 15.69 -13.96 38.58
CA ILE A 292 14.78 -13.35 37.60
C ILE A 292 15.62 -12.49 36.66
N VAL A 293 15.44 -12.66 35.36
CA VAL A 293 16.11 -11.86 34.32
C VAL A 293 15.04 -11.18 33.48
N HIS A 294 15.18 -9.87 33.33
CA HIS A 294 14.34 -9.07 32.45
C HIS A 294 14.94 -9.06 31.04
N ALA A 295 14.17 -9.49 30.05
CA ALA A 295 14.58 -9.55 28.66
C ALA A 295 13.74 -8.58 27.82
N VAL A 296 14.40 -7.83 26.94
CA VAL A 296 13.77 -6.85 26.05
C VAL A 296 14.37 -6.98 24.66
N ALA A 297 13.51 -6.95 23.64
CA ALA A 297 13.91 -6.79 22.25
C ALA A 297 12.91 -5.91 21.49
N CYS A 298 13.39 -5.25 20.45
CA CYS A 298 12.55 -4.51 19.52
C CYS A 298 12.70 -5.07 18.11
N ALA A 299 11.60 -5.07 17.36
CA ALA A 299 11.60 -5.45 15.96
C ALA A 299 10.77 -4.47 15.12
N GLN A 300 11.28 -4.15 13.95
CA GLN A 300 10.60 -3.34 12.94
C GLN A 300 9.68 -4.21 12.09
N CYS A 301 8.48 -3.72 11.79
CA CYS A 301 7.57 -4.33 10.83
C CYS A 301 8.14 -4.27 9.41
N SER A 302 7.78 -5.27 8.59
CA SER A 302 8.14 -5.31 7.17
C SER A 302 7.04 -4.71 6.29
N SER A 303 7.44 -4.13 5.17
CA SER A 303 6.57 -3.81 4.05
C SER A 303 7.14 -4.41 2.77
N LEU A 304 6.32 -5.20 2.07
CA LEU A 304 6.58 -5.59 0.70
C LEU A 304 6.26 -4.39 -0.20
N GLY A 305 7.14 -4.11 -1.16
CA GLY A 305 6.84 -3.14 -2.21
C GLY A 305 5.98 -3.80 -3.28
N ASP A 306 4.74 -3.36 -3.44
CA ASP A 306 3.95 -3.66 -4.64
C ASP A 306 4.05 -2.49 -5.61
N HIS A 307 4.74 -2.71 -6.73
CA HIS A 307 4.93 -1.70 -7.77
C HIS A 307 3.73 -1.58 -8.73
N ARG A 308 2.63 -2.33 -8.53
CA ARG A 308 1.40 -2.31 -9.34
C ARG A 308 1.67 -2.18 -10.85
N PRO A 309 1.96 -3.28 -11.56
CA PRO A 309 2.48 -3.19 -12.91
C PRO A 309 1.53 -2.54 -13.92
N ALA A 310 0.21 -2.56 -13.67
CA ALA A 310 -0.79 -1.88 -14.49
C ALA A 310 -1.84 -1.17 -13.60
N PRO A 311 -1.62 0.10 -13.23
CA PRO A 311 -2.56 0.87 -12.41
C PRO A 311 -3.81 1.37 -13.18
N GLY A 312 -3.85 1.17 -14.50
CA GLY A 312 -4.96 1.54 -15.38
C GLY A 312 -4.68 2.77 -16.24
N ALA A 313 -5.20 2.76 -17.46
CA ALA A 313 -5.02 3.78 -18.47
C ALA A 313 -6.10 4.87 -18.42
N PHE A 314 -5.72 6.08 -18.79
CA PHE A 314 -6.63 7.14 -19.22
C PHE A 314 -6.77 7.08 -20.74
N LEU A 315 -8.00 6.89 -21.20
CA LEU A 315 -8.36 6.84 -22.60
C LEU A 315 -9.03 8.14 -23.05
N VAL A 316 -8.61 8.61 -24.22
CA VAL A 316 -9.37 9.58 -25.01
C VAL A 316 -9.85 8.91 -26.29
N ASP A 317 -11.16 8.79 -26.43
CA ASP A 317 -11.83 8.03 -27.47
C ASP A 317 -12.49 9.00 -28.47
N PHE A 318 -12.14 8.86 -29.74
CA PHE A 318 -12.68 9.64 -30.85
C PHE A 318 -13.51 8.74 -31.77
N SER A 319 -14.84 8.73 -31.61
CA SER A 319 -15.73 7.78 -32.30
C SER A 319 -15.81 7.98 -33.82
N THR A 320 -15.47 9.18 -34.32
CA THR A 320 -15.59 9.56 -35.74
C THR A 320 -14.31 10.15 -36.32
N GLY A 321 -13.18 9.97 -35.63
CA GLY A 321 -11.89 10.54 -36.01
C GLY A 321 -11.55 11.84 -35.29
N SER A 322 -10.38 12.37 -35.59
CA SER A 322 -9.76 13.46 -34.84
C SER A 322 -10.56 14.75 -34.98
N LEU A 323 -10.76 15.44 -33.85
CA LEU A 323 -11.47 16.72 -33.83
C LEU A 323 -10.50 17.87 -34.08
N LYS A 324 -10.85 18.75 -35.02
CA LYS A 324 -10.03 19.92 -35.34
C LYS A 324 -9.87 20.84 -34.13
N GLY A 325 -8.62 21.14 -33.79
CA GLY A 325 -8.28 22.01 -32.67
C GLY A 325 -8.04 21.28 -31.34
N LEU A 326 -8.21 19.96 -31.31
CA LEU A 326 -7.80 19.11 -30.20
C LEU A 326 -6.65 18.21 -30.66
N ASN A 327 -5.42 18.62 -30.38
CA ASN A 327 -4.22 17.88 -30.79
C ASN A 327 -3.53 17.17 -29.64
N ASN A 328 -3.84 17.49 -28.38
CA ASN A 328 -3.28 16.86 -27.20
C ASN A 328 -4.20 17.07 -25.97
N LEU A 329 -3.85 16.52 -24.81
CA LEU A 329 -4.62 16.68 -23.59
C LEU A 329 -4.68 18.13 -23.10
N THR A 330 -3.61 18.91 -23.33
CA THR A 330 -3.57 20.33 -22.97
C THR A 330 -4.63 21.14 -23.72
N ASP A 331 -4.87 20.83 -25.01
CA ASP A 331 -5.94 21.46 -25.80
C ASP A 331 -7.33 21.15 -25.20
N ILE A 332 -7.54 19.93 -24.70
CA ILE A 332 -8.78 19.54 -24.01
C ILE A 332 -8.95 20.33 -22.70
N LEU A 333 -7.91 20.37 -21.87
CA LEU A 333 -7.91 21.00 -20.55
C LEU A 333 -7.96 22.54 -20.60
N SER A 334 -7.54 23.13 -21.72
CA SER A 334 -7.56 24.58 -21.94
C SER A 334 -8.76 25.06 -22.76
N SER A 335 -9.51 24.14 -23.40
CA SER A 335 -10.68 24.49 -24.20
C SER A 335 -11.77 25.11 -23.34
N ALA A 336 -12.04 26.41 -23.55
CA ALA A 336 -13.12 27.10 -22.84
C ALA A 336 -14.50 26.50 -23.14
N GLN A 337 -14.70 25.89 -24.33
CA GLN A 337 -15.96 25.25 -24.68
C GLN A 337 -16.19 24.00 -23.82
N ILE A 338 -15.18 23.15 -23.64
CA ILE A 338 -15.27 21.96 -22.80
C ILE A 338 -15.33 22.35 -21.32
N MET A 339 -14.39 23.20 -20.87
CA MET A 339 -14.21 23.47 -19.44
C MET A 339 -15.36 24.25 -18.81
N LYS A 340 -16.05 25.09 -19.59
CA LYS A 340 -17.21 25.88 -19.14
C LYS A 340 -18.54 25.29 -19.59
N SER A 341 -18.55 24.20 -20.34
CA SER A 341 -19.79 23.53 -20.73
C SER A 341 -20.60 23.17 -19.47
N PRO A 342 -21.94 23.31 -19.49
CA PRO A 342 -22.76 22.69 -18.46
C PRO A 342 -22.57 21.17 -18.48
N THR A 343 -22.80 20.55 -17.33
CA THR A 343 -22.92 19.10 -17.22
C THR A 343 -24.40 18.74 -17.36
N ASP A 344 -24.78 18.14 -18.48
CA ASP A 344 -26.16 17.73 -18.75
C ASP A 344 -26.56 16.53 -17.88
N LEU A 345 -25.64 15.58 -17.74
CA LEU A 345 -25.86 14.33 -17.01
C LEU A 345 -24.71 14.09 -16.04
N LEU A 346 -25.02 13.75 -14.79
CA LEU A 346 -24.07 13.36 -13.77
C LEU A 346 -24.64 12.23 -12.92
N TYR A 347 -24.21 11.00 -13.19
CA TYR A 347 -24.86 9.79 -12.68
C TYR A 347 -23.87 8.75 -12.18
N THR A 348 -24.41 7.78 -11.45
CA THR A 348 -23.78 6.50 -11.12
C THR A 348 -24.78 5.36 -11.33
N CYS A 349 -24.32 4.11 -11.24
CA CYS A 349 -25.19 2.94 -11.20
C CYS A 349 -25.21 2.39 -9.78
N ASN A 350 -26.38 2.09 -9.20
CA ASN A 350 -26.47 1.64 -7.80
C ASN A 350 -26.66 0.13 -7.60
N GLU A 351 -27.12 -0.60 -8.62
CA GLU A 351 -27.48 -2.02 -8.49
C GLU A 351 -26.48 -2.97 -9.16
N GLY A 352 -25.70 -2.47 -10.13
CA GLY A 352 -24.81 -3.24 -10.99
C GLY A 352 -24.25 -2.34 -12.09
N ASP A 353 -23.66 -2.93 -13.11
CA ASP A 353 -23.17 -2.17 -14.27
C ASP A 353 -24.33 -1.75 -15.18
N SER A 354 -24.16 -0.60 -15.83
CA SER A 354 -25.12 -0.11 -16.82
C SER A 354 -24.56 -0.20 -18.24
N PRO A 355 -25.35 -0.72 -19.19
CA PRO A 355 -26.63 -1.43 -19.01
C PRO A 355 -26.43 -2.85 -18.40
N PRO A 356 -27.46 -3.45 -17.77
CA PRO A 356 -28.86 -3.03 -17.76
C PRO A 356 -29.28 -2.17 -16.55
N SER A 357 -28.42 -1.99 -15.55
CA SER A 357 -28.81 -1.27 -14.33
C SER A 357 -29.15 0.19 -14.62
N PRO A 358 -30.17 0.76 -13.95
CA PRO A 358 -30.55 2.15 -14.15
C PRO A 358 -29.50 3.11 -13.57
N LEU A 359 -29.43 4.30 -14.17
CA LEU A 359 -28.60 5.40 -13.70
C LEU A 359 -29.31 6.21 -12.61
N VAL A 360 -28.55 6.66 -11.62
CA VAL A 360 -29.02 7.52 -10.52
C VAL A 360 -28.13 8.75 -10.43
N GLU A 361 -28.75 9.92 -10.32
CA GLU A 361 -28.04 11.21 -10.26
C GLU A 361 -27.17 11.28 -8.99
N ILE A 362 -25.99 11.88 -9.11
CA ILE A 362 -25.06 12.05 -7.99
C ILE A 362 -24.42 13.43 -7.97
N ILE A 363 -23.96 13.84 -6.79
CA ILE A 363 -23.11 15.02 -6.61
C ILE A 363 -21.76 14.53 -6.06
N PRO A 364 -20.66 14.64 -6.81
CA PRO A 364 -19.32 14.29 -6.34
C PRO A 364 -18.93 15.12 -5.11
N PRO A 365 -18.21 14.56 -4.12
CA PRO A 365 -17.86 15.29 -2.88
C PRO A 365 -17.09 16.60 -3.10
N ALA A 366 -16.29 16.67 -4.17
CA ALA A 366 -15.54 17.88 -4.51
C ALA A 366 -16.41 18.98 -5.13
N ALA A 367 -17.61 18.65 -5.65
CA ALA A 367 -18.56 19.56 -6.26
C ALA A 367 -19.52 20.16 -5.22
N THR A 368 -19.78 21.46 -5.32
CA THR A 368 -20.73 22.18 -4.46
C THR A 368 -22.09 22.37 -5.12
N ASP A 369 -22.11 22.38 -6.46
CA ASP A 369 -23.31 22.61 -7.26
C ASP A 369 -23.88 21.28 -7.73
N ALA A 370 -25.21 21.20 -7.87
CA ALA A 370 -25.87 20.01 -8.43
C ALA A 370 -25.49 19.76 -9.90
N HIS A 371 -25.19 20.83 -10.64
CA HIS A 371 -24.72 20.79 -12.03
C HIS A 371 -23.40 21.55 -12.15
N PRO A 372 -22.27 20.96 -11.69
CA PRO A 372 -20.97 21.60 -11.83
C PRO A 372 -20.61 21.74 -13.31
N SER A 373 -19.64 22.62 -13.63
CA SER A 373 -19.15 22.69 -15.01
C SER A 373 -18.52 21.35 -15.42
N PHE A 374 -18.64 21.00 -16.70
CA PHE A 374 -18.09 19.75 -17.21
C PHE A 374 -16.57 19.68 -17.02
N GLY A 375 -15.87 20.81 -17.14
CA GLY A 375 -14.46 20.91 -16.83
C GLY A 375 -14.10 20.49 -15.40
N MET A 376 -14.98 20.75 -14.43
CA MET A 376 -14.78 20.28 -13.06
C MET A 376 -14.86 18.75 -12.97
N ILE A 377 -15.86 18.14 -13.63
CA ILE A 377 -16.02 16.68 -13.65
C ILE A 377 -14.86 16.00 -14.37
N LEU A 378 -14.43 16.53 -15.52
CA LEU A 378 -13.25 16.06 -16.23
C LEU A 378 -12.00 16.12 -15.34
N THR A 379 -11.82 17.22 -14.60
CA THR A 379 -10.69 17.39 -13.69
C THR A 379 -10.73 16.40 -12.53
N ILE A 380 -11.92 16.07 -12.00
CA ILE A 380 -12.10 15.04 -10.99
C ILE A 380 -11.69 13.67 -11.54
N GLY A 381 -12.19 13.28 -12.72
CA GLY A 381 -11.81 11.99 -13.32
C GLY A 381 -10.31 11.87 -13.58
N ILE A 382 -9.67 12.93 -14.07
CA ILE A 382 -8.20 12.94 -14.27
C ILE A 382 -7.46 12.83 -12.94
N TYR A 383 -7.94 13.52 -11.89
CA TYR A 383 -7.39 13.37 -10.55
C TYR A 383 -7.49 11.92 -10.06
N ASP A 384 -8.65 11.28 -10.21
CA ASP A 384 -8.87 9.91 -9.75
C ASP A 384 -8.00 8.90 -10.51
N TRP A 385 -7.76 9.13 -11.81
CA TRP A 385 -6.77 8.38 -12.59
C TRP A 385 -5.35 8.56 -12.06
N ILE A 386 -4.92 9.80 -11.79
CA ILE A 386 -3.59 10.12 -11.22
C ILE A 386 -3.41 9.40 -9.87
N ARG A 387 -4.41 9.51 -8.98
CA ARG A 387 -4.44 8.84 -7.67
C ARG A 387 -4.35 7.32 -7.80
N ALA A 388 -4.95 6.73 -8.83
CA ALA A 388 -4.90 5.29 -9.06
C ALA A 388 -3.47 4.79 -9.38
N GLN A 389 -2.63 5.64 -9.98
CA GLN A 389 -1.21 5.33 -10.28
C GLN A 389 -0.38 5.13 -9.01
N GLY A 390 -0.76 5.76 -7.90
CA GLY A 390 -0.07 5.63 -6.62
C GLY A 390 1.16 6.53 -6.47
N SER A 391 2.02 6.19 -5.53
CA SER A 391 3.13 7.05 -5.09
C SER A 391 4.36 7.08 -6.01
N THR A 392 4.41 6.19 -7.01
CA THR A 392 5.55 6.05 -7.93
C THR A 392 5.41 6.87 -9.21
N LEU A 393 4.26 7.50 -9.46
CA LEU A 393 4.00 8.27 -10.68
C LEU A 393 5.08 9.35 -10.89
N ASP A 394 5.70 9.32 -12.06
CA ASP A 394 6.69 10.32 -12.47
C ASP A 394 5.96 11.56 -13.01
N VAL A 395 6.05 12.65 -12.24
CA VAL A 395 5.40 13.92 -12.53
C VAL A 395 5.93 14.55 -13.82
N GLY A 396 7.20 14.34 -14.15
CA GLY A 396 7.79 14.84 -15.40
C GLY A 396 7.12 14.20 -16.61
N SER A 397 7.07 12.86 -16.62
CA SER A 397 6.42 12.09 -17.69
C SER A 397 4.92 12.38 -17.79
N LEU A 398 4.24 12.61 -16.67
CA LEU A 398 2.84 13.03 -16.65
C LEU A 398 2.67 14.38 -17.36
N VAL A 399 3.50 15.37 -17.03
CA VAL A 399 3.45 16.70 -17.65
C VAL A 399 3.80 16.62 -19.14
N ASP A 400 4.80 15.83 -19.51
CA ASP A 400 5.18 15.63 -20.91
C ASP A 400 4.02 15.00 -21.69
N ALA A 401 3.37 13.97 -21.12
CA ALA A 401 2.21 13.29 -21.69
C ALA A 401 1.04 14.23 -22.01
N LEU A 402 0.86 15.32 -21.25
CA LEU A 402 -0.20 16.32 -21.52
C LEU A 402 -0.02 17.04 -22.87
N THR A 403 1.19 17.05 -23.40
CA THR A 403 1.54 17.77 -24.64
C THR A 403 1.77 16.86 -25.84
N VAL A 404 1.78 15.54 -25.62
CA VAL A 404 2.01 14.57 -26.69
C VAL A 404 0.88 14.65 -27.74
N PRO A 405 1.22 14.80 -29.03
CA PRO A 405 0.21 14.88 -30.08
C PRO A 405 -0.61 13.59 -30.22
N PHE A 406 -1.92 13.75 -30.35
CA PHE A 406 -2.85 12.71 -30.76
C PHE A 406 -2.62 12.30 -32.22
N LEU A 407 -3.07 11.10 -32.56
CA LEU A 407 -3.16 10.63 -33.93
C LEU A 407 -4.09 11.54 -34.74
N THR A 408 -3.64 11.94 -35.92
CA THR A 408 -4.47 12.66 -36.89
C THR A 408 -5.07 11.66 -37.88
N SER A 409 -6.35 11.33 -37.71
CA SER A 409 -7.05 10.30 -38.49
C SER A 409 -8.52 10.64 -38.69
N ASN A 410 -9.08 10.28 -39.85
CA ASN A 410 -10.53 10.33 -40.11
C ASN A 410 -11.25 9.04 -39.67
N LEU A 411 -10.51 8.10 -39.08
CA LEU A 411 -11.05 6.84 -38.54
C LEU A 411 -11.14 6.92 -37.03
N ALA A 412 -12.08 6.16 -36.46
CA ALA A 412 -12.22 6.02 -35.02
C ALA A 412 -10.93 5.49 -34.39
N HIS A 413 -10.51 6.10 -33.29
CA HIS A 413 -9.27 5.75 -32.59
C HIS A 413 -9.32 6.15 -31.12
N GLU A 414 -8.42 5.54 -30.35
CA GLU A 414 -8.22 5.81 -28.94
C GLU A 414 -6.78 6.25 -28.68
N GLU A 415 -6.63 7.24 -27.81
CA GLU A 415 -5.36 7.67 -27.24
C GLU A 415 -5.25 7.14 -25.81
N TRP A 416 -4.25 6.31 -25.57
CA TRP A 416 -4.02 5.65 -24.29
C TRP A 416 -2.86 6.30 -23.56
N PHE A 417 -3.10 6.75 -22.34
CA PHE A 417 -2.10 7.26 -21.41
C PHE A 417 -2.00 6.32 -20.21
N GLN A 418 -0.85 5.71 -19.98
CA GLN A 418 -0.69 4.67 -18.97
C GLN A 418 0.68 4.76 -18.30
N ALA A 419 0.72 4.68 -16.96
CA ALA A 419 1.99 4.53 -16.27
C ALA A 419 2.45 3.07 -16.26
N ASP A 420 3.75 2.86 -16.45
CA ASP A 420 4.39 1.57 -16.21
C ASP A 420 4.66 1.31 -14.72
N ALA A 421 5.29 0.17 -14.40
CA ALA A 421 5.62 -0.21 -13.02
C ALA A 421 6.62 0.74 -12.34
N GLN A 422 7.32 1.59 -13.11
CA GLN A 422 8.21 2.64 -12.61
C GLN A 422 7.49 3.98 -12.45
N GLY A 423 6.22 4.05 -12.84
CA GLY A 423 5.41 5.26 -12.80
C GLY A 423 5.61 6.18 -14.01
N VAL A 424 6.31 5.76 -15.05
CA VAL A 424 6.52 6.59 -16.25
C VAL A 424 5.29 6.50 -17.14
N VAL A 425 4.67 7.65 -17.43
CA VAL A 425 3.50 7.73 -18.31
C VAL A 425 3.92 7.56 -19.77
N GLN A 426 3.33 6.58 -20.41
CA GLN A 426 3.50 6.25 -21.82
C GLN A 426 2.23 6.58 -22.60
N HIS A 427 2.40 6.96 -23.87
CA HIS A 427 1.32 7.26 -24.79
C HIS A 427 1.32 6.27 -25.96
N LYS A 428 0.15 5.76 -26.34
CA LYS A 428 -0.06 4.94 -27.54
C LYS A 428 -1.40 5.30 -28.20
N SER A 429 -1.44 5.28 -29.53
CA SER A 429 -2.67 5.49 -30.30
C SER A 429 -3.10 4.20 -30.99
N ILE A 430 -4.39 3.87 -30.93
CA ILE A 430 -4.93 2.60 -31.47
C ILE A 430 -6.18 2.89 -32.31
N LEU A 431 -6.23 2.37 -33.54
CA LEU A 431 -7.46 2.41 -34.35
C LEU A 431 -8.48 1.43 -33.78
N ILE A 432 -9.72 1.87 -33.62
CA ILE A 432 -10.81 1.06 -33.06
C ILE A 432 -12.01 0.97 -34.01
N PRO A 433 -12.81 -0.10 -33.92
CA PRO A 433 -14.10 -0.15 -34.60
C PRO A 433 -15.09 0.85 -33.95
N PRO A 434 -15.91 1.55 -34.73
CA PRO A 434 -16.78 2.63 -34.24
C PRO A 434 -18.02 2.16 -33.44
N GLU A 435 -18.20 0.86 -33.17
CA GLU A 435 -19.49 0.30 -32.76
C GLU A 435 -19.62 -0.11 -31.28
N LEU A 436 -18.54 -0.08 -30.49
CA LEU A 436 -18.55 -0.62 -29.12
C LEU A 436 -18.43 0.47 -28.05
N ILE A 437 -19.53 0.74 -27.35
CA ILE A 437 -19.51 1.65 -26.20
C ILE A 437 -19.15 0.87 -24.93
N LYS A 438 -18.23 1.44 -24.17
CA LYS A 438 -17.79 0.91 -22.87
C LYS A 438 -18.92 1.08 -21.83
N PRO A 439 -19.29 0.07 -21.03
CA PRO A 439 -20.34 0.18 -20.02
C PRO A 439 -19.93 1.14 -18.89
N ILE A 440 -20.92 1.51 -18.07
CA ILE A 440 -20.74 2.29 -16.85
C ILE A 440 -20.63 1.33 -15.68
N SER A 441 -19.56 1.45 -14.90
CA SER A 441 -19.31 0.57 -13.75
C SER A 441 -20.20 0.91 -12.56
N HIS A 442 -20.63 -0.14 -11.86
CA HIS A 442 -21.36 -0.05 -10.58
C HIS A 442 -20.66 0.89 -9.59
N LYS A 443 -21.40 1.88 -9.05
CA LYS A 443 -20.99 2.92 -8.09
C LYS A 443 -19.82 3.82 -8.54
N GLN A 444 -19.54 3.84 -9.83
CA GLN A 444 -18.51 4.69 -10.43
C GLN A 444 -19.14 5.90 -11.14
N LEU A 445 -18.32 6.88 -11.51
CA LEU A 445 -18.77 8.18 -11.98
C LEU A 445 -19.00 8.15 -13.50
N TYR A 446 -20.18 8.59 -13.93
CA TYR A 446 -20.52 8.83 -15.32
C TYR A 446 -21.05 10.24 -15.51
N SER A 447 -20.60 10.90 -16.57
CA SER A 447 -21.11 12.22 -16.91
C SER A 447 -21.15 12.44 -18.42
N ARG A 448 -22.10 13.26 -18.86
CA ARG A 448 -22.19 13.79 -20.22
C ARG A 448 -22.20 15.31 -20.14
N SER A 449 -21.39 15.94 -20.99
CA SER A 449 -21.44 17.38 -21.19
C SER A 449 -22.78 17.77 -21.84
N GLY A 450 -23.27 18.97 -21.54
CA GLY A 450 -24.06 19.71 -22.53
C GLY A 450 -23.17 20.11 -23.71
N ILE A 451 -23.76 20.70 -24.75
CA ILE A 451 -23.10 21.06 -26.01
C ILE A 451 -21.65 21.53 -25.80
N ALA A 452 -20.67 20.65 -25.99
CA ALA A 452 -19.30 20.87 -25.52
C ALA A 452 -18.37 21.38 -26.61
N LEU A 453 -18.63 21.05 -27.88
CA LEU A 453 -17.83 21.52 -29.00
C LEU A 453 -18.67 21.82 -30.24
N ILE A 454 -18.27 22.88 -30.94
CA ILE A 454 -18.71 23.21 -32.31
C ILE A 454 -17.47 23.14 -33.21
N PRO A 455 -17.18 21.99 -33.85
CA PRO A 455 -15.98 21.84 -34.66
C PRO A 455 -16.02 22.76 -35.88
N GLY A 456 -15.00 23.61 -36.04
CA GLY A 456 -14.86 24.51 -37.17
C GLY A 456 -14.52 23.78 -38.48
N GLY A 457 -15.51 23.15 -39.11
CA GLY A 457 -15.37 22.50 -40.41
C GLY A 457 -16.08 21.16 -40.60
N ILE A 458 -16.78 20.61 -39.59
CA ILE A 458 -17.64 19.43 -39.79
C ILE A 458 -19.03 19.92 -40.25
N PRO A 459 -19.56 19.48 -41.41
CA PRO A 459 -20.83 19.98 -41.95
C PRO A 459 -22.07 19.67 -41.10
N LYS A 460 -21.97 18.81 -40.08
CA LYS A 460 -23.09 18.34 -39.24
C LYS A 460 -22.60 17.96 -37.85
N GLY A 461 -23.16 18.58 -36.82
CA GLY A 461 -23.20 18.00 -35.48
C GLY A 461 -22.42 18.76 -34.42
N LEU A 462 -23.12 19.09 -33.35
CA LEU A 462 -22.53 19.36 -32.04
C LEU A 462 -21.85 18.08 -31.56
N VAL A 463 -20.75 18.17 -30.81
CA VAL A 463 -20.11 16.99 -30.18
C VAL A 463 -20.38 17.05 -28.68
N ASP A 464 -20.86 15.93 -28.14
CA ASP A 464 -21.00 15.72 -26.71
C ASP A 464 -19.75 14.98 -26.20
N VAL A 465 -19.36 15.30 -24.97
CA VAL A 465 -18.19 14.71 -24.32
C VAL A 465 -18.67 13.91 -23.11
N TYR A 466 -18.17 12.69 -22.98
CA TYR A 466 -18.56 11.77 -21.92
C TYR A 466 -17.36 11.45 -21.05
N VAL A 467 -17.55 11.45 -19.73
CA VAL A 467 -16.57 10.97 -18.75
C VAL A 467 -17.12 9.69 -18.13
N LYS A 468 -16.36 8.60 -18.22
CA LYS A 468 -16.57 7.35 -17.48
C LYS A 468 -15.33 7.12 -16.63
N ASP A 469 -15.44 7.39 -15.34
CA ASP A 469 -14.35 7.22 -14.38
C ASP A 469 -14.63 5.98 -13.53
N TYR A 470 -13.85 4.93 -13.77
CA TYR A 470 -13.97 3.61 -13.17
C TYR A 470 -13.26 3.48 -11.82
N VAL A 471 -12.49 4.50 -11.42
CA VAL A 471 -11.66 4.51 -10.20
C VAL A 471 -12.05 5.66 -9.25
N PHE A 472 -13.23 6.24 -9.45
CA PHE A 472 -13.81 7.31 -8.63
C PHE A 472 -13.87 6.93 -7.15
N ARG A 473 -14.38 5.73 -6.85
CA ARG A 473 -14.50 5.21 -5.47
C ARG A 473 -13.79 3.86 -5.36
N PRO A 474 -12.64 3.78 -4.68
CA PRO A 474 -11.93 2.53 -4.49
C PRO A 474 -12.48 1.74 -3.30
N GLY A 475 -12.17 0.45 -3.25
CA GLY A 475 -12.56 -0.43 -2.15
C GLY A 475 -13.96 -1.02 -2.30
N ARG A 476 -14.20 -2.12 -1.61
CA ARG A 476 -15.42 -2.94 -1.78
C ARG A 476 -16.67 -2.30 -1.17
N ILE A 477 -16.52 -1.47 -0.13
CA ILE A 477 -17.65 -0.85 0.58
C ILE A 477 -18.39 0.15 -0.33
N THR A 478 -17.65 1.06 -0.97
CA THR A 478 -18.22 2.17 -1.74
C THR A 478 -17.97 2.05 -3.24
N GLY A 479 -16.97 1.29 -3.68
CA GLY A 479 -16.54 1.18 -5.08
C GLY A 479 -17.31 0.19 -5.96
N GLY A 480 -18.45 -0.31 -5.49
CA GLY A 480 -19.30 -1.21 -6.27
C GLY A 480 -18.70 -2.61 -6.47
N ILE A 481 -19.20 -3.34 -7.46
CA ILE A 481 -18.79 -4.74 -7.67
C ILE A 481 -17.33 -4.87 -8.11
N HIS A 482 -16.79 -3.83 -8.76
CA HIS A 482 -15.40 -3.77 -9.21
C HIS A 482 -14.46 -3.09 -8.20
N ALA A 483 -14.99 -2.58 -7.08
CA ALA A 483 -14.25 -1.91 -6.00
C ALA A 483 -13.31 -0.78 -6.48
N GLY A 484 -13.75 -0.03 -7.48
CA GLY A 484 -12.98 1.06 -8.11
C GLY A 484 -11.61 0.64 -8.63
N GLN A 485 -11.49 -0.58 -9.15
CA GLN A 485 -10.29 -1.03 -9.85
C GLN A 485 -10.42 -0.80 -11.37
N PRO A 486 -9.29 -0.63 -12.09
CA PRO A 486 -9.31 -0.58 -13.54
C PRO A 486 -10.01 -1.81 -14.14
N VAL A 487 -10.85 -1.55 -15.15
CA VAL A 487 -11.71 -2.56 -15.77
C VAL A 487 -11.18 -2.99 -17.14
N GLU A 488 -11.28 -4.29 -17.44
CA GLU A 488 -11.03 -4.81 -18.78
C GLU A 488 -12.36 -4.85 -19.54
N LEU A 489 -12.34 -4.40 -20.79
CA LEU A 489 -13.49 -4.55 -21.68
C LEU A 489 -13.56 -6.01 -22.13
N GLY A 490 -14.65 -6.69 -21.79
CA GLY A 490 -14.87 -8.04 -22.27
C GLY A 490 -15.10 -8.09 -23.78
N ASN A 491 -14.68 -9.19 -24.42
CA ASN A 491 -14.92 -9.46 -25.85
C ASN A 491 -16.38 -9.86 -26.17
N GLY A 492 -17.31 -9.74 -25.22
CA GLY A 492 -18.69 -10.20 -25.36
C GLY A 492 -19.67 -9.04 -25.56
N PRO A 493 -20.69 -9.17 -26.43
CA PRO A 493 -21.79 -8.22 -26.47
C PRO A 493 -22.56 -8.26 -25.14
N ALA A 494 -22.78 -7.12 -24.51
CA ALA A 494 -23.66 -7.04 -23.35
C ALA A 494 -25.12 -7.29 -23.74
N ALA A 495 -25.92 -7.70 -22.75
CA ALA A 495 -27.36 -7.66 -22.88
C ALA A 495 -27.80 -6.21 -23.14
N GLY A 496 -28.66 -6.01 -24.14
CA GLY A 496 -29.29 -4.70 -24.36
C GLY A 496 -30.08 -4.25 -23.13
N PRO A 497 -30.36 -2.94 -22.99
CA PRO A 497 -31.18 -2.43 -21.90
C PRO A 497 -32.56 -3.14 -21.86
N PRO A 498 -33.20 -3.27 -20.68
CA PRO A 498 -34.52 -3.89 -20.56
C PRO A 498 -35.54 -3.21 -21.49
N PRO A 499 -36.46 -3.96 -22.11
CA PRO A 499 -37.51 -3.37 -22.95
C PRO A 499 -38.36 -2.36 -22.16
N GLY A 500 -38.53 -1.14 -22.68
CA GLY A 500 -39.42 -0.12 -22.10
C GLY A 500 -38.76 0.94 -21.20
N LEU A 501 -37.45 0.84 -20.93
CA LEU A 501 -36.69 2.00 -20.45
C LEU A 501 -36.36 2.88 -21.66
N GLU A 502 -37.00 4.05 -21.73
CA GLU A 502 -36.61 5.09 -22.68
C GLU A 502 -35.10 5.32 -22.52
N ARG A 503 -34.36 5.23 -23.63
CA ARG A 503 -32.91 5.38 -23.68
C ARG A 503 -32.54 6.77 -23.15
N GLN A 504 -32.29 6.90 -21.84
CA GLN A 504 -31.74 8.15 -21.28
C GLN A 504 -30.35 8.45 -21.85
N ILE A 505 -29.69 7.41 -22.36
CA ILE A 505 -28.44 7.48 -23.11
C ILE A 505 -28.80 7.25 -24.57
N ASP A 506 -28.50 8.20 -25.46
CA ASP A 506 -28.70 8.15 -26.93
C ASP A 506 -27.82 7.06 -27.61
N GLU A 507 -27.51 5.99 -26.88
CA GLU A 507 -26.65 4.88 -27.26
C GLU A 507 -27.45 3.94 -28.16
N THR A 508 -27.41 4.23 -29.46
CA THR A 508 -27.80 3.28 -30.53
C THR A 508 -26.83 2.11 -30.68
N TYR A 509 -25.71 2.14 -29.95
CA TYR A 509 -24.58 1.25 -30.08
C TYR A 509 -24.69 -0.01 -29.20
N LYS A 510 -23.91 -1.03 -29.55
CA LYS A 510 -23.75 -2.23 -28.71
C LYS A 510 -22.83 -1.88 -27.55
N THR A 511 -23.23 -2.24 -26.34
CA THR A 511 -22.38 -2.09 -25.16
C THR A 511 -21.60 -3.38 -24.91
N SER A 512 -20.37 -3.28 -24.42
CA SER A 512 -19.63 -4.44 -23.90
C SER A 512 -20.04 -4.73 -22.45
N ALA A 513 -19.74 -5.92 -21.95
CA ALA A 513 -19.86 -6.25 -20.52
C ALA A 513 -18.47 -6.35 -19.88
N PHE A 514 -18.36 -6.04 -18.60
CA PHE A 514 -17.12 -6.29 -17.85
C PHE A 514 -16.95 -7.79 -17.58
N SER A 515 -15.70 -8.24 -17.54
CA SER A 515 -15.39 -9.61 -17.14
C SER A 515 -15.72 -9.82 -15.66
N VAL A 516 -16.22 -11.00 -15.31
CA VAL A 516 -16.43 -11.45 -13.93
C VAL A 516 -15.50 -12.62 -13.67
N GLY A 517 -14.82 -12.60 -12.53
CA GLY A 517 -13.93 -13.66 -12.08
C GLY A 517 -14.67 -14.96 -11.74
N PRO A 518 -13.96 -16.08 -11.66
CA PRO A 518 -14.53 -17.35 -11.24
C PRO A 518 -14.96 -17.31 -9.76
N VAL A 519 -16.00 -18.08 -9.43
CA VAL A 519 -16.44 -18.26 -8.03
C VAL A 519 -15.26 -18.81 -7.21
N GLY A 520 -14.96 -18.16 -6.09
CA GLY A 520 -13.79 -18.46 -5.25
C GLY A 520 -12.59 -17.52 -5.47
N GLY A 521 -12.69 -16.62 -6.44
CA GLY A 521 -11.71 -15.55 -6.64
C GLY A 521 -10.65 -15.88 -7.68
N ALA A 522 -10.13 -14.85 -8.35
CA ALA A 522 -8.91 -14.93 -9.15
C ALA A 522 -8.17 -13.59 -9.12
N ASN A 523 -6.91 -13.61 -9.57
CA ASN A 523 -6.19 -12.37 -9.83
C ASN A 523 -6.88 -11.61 -10.96
N ARG A 524 -7.11 -10.31 -10.78
CA ARG A 524 -7.68 -9.46 -11.82
C ARG A 524 -6.73 -9.37 -13.02
N PRO A 525 -7.18 -9.63 -14.27
CA PRO A 525 -6.33 -9.51 -15.44
C PRO A 525 -5.68 -8.12 -15.58
N THR A 526 -6.43 -7.06 -15.26
CA THR A 526 -5.95 -5.67 -15.34
C THR A 526 -4.87 -5.32 -14.33
N TYR A 527 -4.55 -6.21 -13.39
CA TYR A 527 -3.39 -6.02 -12.52
C TYR A 527 -2.07 -6.26 -13.27
N PHE A 528 -2.07 -7.15 -14.27
CA PHE A 528 -0.89 -7.49 -15.08
C PHE A 528 -0.99 -7.00 -16.54
N LYS A 529 -2.15 -6.49 -16.94
CA LYS A 529 -2.45 -6.05 -18.30
C LYS A 529 -3.16 -4.71 -18.26
N ASP A 530 -3.16 -4.03 -19.39
CA ASP A 530 -3.77 -2.71 -19.52
C ASP A 530 -5.29 -2.80 -19.25
N GLY A 531 -5.73 -2.16 -18.17
CA GLY A 531 -7.14 -1.89 -17.88
C GLY A 531 -7.46 -0.41 -18.07
N VAL A 532 -8.75 -0.08 -18.08
CA VAL A 532 -9.23 1.30 -18.20
C VAL A 532 -9.59 1.84 -16.83
N ALA A 533 -9.00 2.97 -16.45
CA ALA A 533 -9.33 3.69 -15.23
C ALA A 533 -10.24 4.89 -15.52
N LEU A 534 -9.96 5.61 -16.61
CA LEU A 534 -10.74 6.77 -17.05
C LEU A 534 -10.95 6.70 -18.56
N ASN A 535 -12.17 6.97 -19.02
CA ASN A 535 -12.49 7.07 -20.44
C ASN A 535 -13.20 8.40 -20.74
N LEU A 536 -12.58 9.20 -21.59
CA LEU A 536 -13.11 10.44 -22.14
C LEU A 536 -13.52 10.20 -23.59
N LEU A 537 -14.82 10.13 -23.86
CA LEU A 537 -15.34 9.86 -25.20
C LEU A 537 -15.87 11.14 -25.84
N PHE A 538 -15.44 11.39 -27.08
CA PHE A 538 -15.98 12.41 -27.97
C PHE A 538 -16.90 11.76 -29.00
N ASP A 539 -18.19 12.05 -28.94
CA ASP A 539 -19.17 11.47 -29.84
C ASP A 539 -20.04 12.56 -30.50
N PRO A 540 -20.26 12.52 -31.83
CA PRO A 540 -21.20 13.43 -32.47
C PRO A 540 -22.59 13.26 -31.87
N ARG A 541 -23.17 14.37 -31.45
CA ARG A 541 -24.53 14.39 -30.91
C ARG A 541 -25.49 13.85 -31.97
N ALA A 542 -26.17 12.76 -31.65
CA ALA A 542 -27.21 12.22 -32.51
C ALA A 542 -28.26 13.32 -32.72
N THR A 543 -28.49 13.70 -33.98
CA THR A 543 -29.57 14.63 -34.34
C THR A 543 -30.88 13.84 -34.31
N SER A 544 -31.38 13.50 -33.13
CA SER A 544 -32.66 12.82 -32.94
C SER A 544 -33.74 13.87 -32.65
N VAL A 545 -34.59 14.08 -33.67
CA VAL A 545 -35.92 14.73 -33.63
C VAL A 545 -35.95 16.23 -33.31
N VAL A 546 -36.20 17.02 -34.36
CA VAL A 546 -36.82 18.35 -34.24
C VAL A 546 -38.13 18.15 -33.48
N PHE A 547 -38.20 18.57 -32.22
CA PHE A 547 -39.48 18.72 -31.54
C PHE A 547 -40.29 19.77 -32.34
N PRO A 548 -41.50 19.44 -32.83
CA PRO A 548 -42.37 20.39 -33.51
C PRO A 548 -42.79 21.54 -32.61
#